data_AF-A0A1H9RY30-F1
#
_entry.id   AF-A0A1H9RY30-F1
#
_cell.length_a   1.000
_cell.length_b   1.000
_cell.length_c   1.000
_cell.angle_alpha   90.00
_cell.angle_beta   90.00
_cell.angle_gamma   90.00
#
_symmetry.space_group_name_H-M   'P 1'
#
loop_
_entity.id
_entity.type
_entity.pdbx_description
1 polymer ?
#
loop_
_entity_poly.entity_id
_entity_poly.type
_entity_poly.pdbx_seq_one_letter_code
_entity_poly.pdbx_strand_id
1 'polypeptide(L)'
;MNIFDLVVAIVGEDPVTLPKASGGTSDQVYTEVQHRVYSLNYRIKEYEQKIAEVHNRIPFVEGDREVEVLHRLLDGNSMRSIGKQMRLSSMTIFRVRKYILSQMMK
;
A
#
# COMPACT_ATOMS: atom_id res chain seq x y z
N MET A 1 14.59 -9.61 3.58
CA MET A 1 15.19 -8.32 3.20
C MET A 1 14.14 -7.26 3.51
N ASN A 2 14.27 -6.60 4.67
CA ASN A 2 13.33 -5.58 5.12
C ASN A 2 13.59 -4.27 4.37
N ILE A 3 12.59 -3.40 4.29
CA ILE A 3 12.72 -2.07 3.65
C ILE A 3 13.85 -1.24 4.30
N PHE A 4 14.15 -1.48 5.58
CA PHE A 4 15.32 -0.93 6.26
C PHE A 4 16.64 -1.29 5.55
N ASP A 5 16.81 -2.54 5.09
CA ASP A 5 18.01 -3.00 4.40
C ASP A 5 18.19 -2.30 3.04
N LEU A 6 17.08 -1.99 2.36
CA LEU A 6 17.09 -1.28 1.07
C LEU A 6 17.50 0.19 1.23
N VAL A 7 17.05 0.85 2.30
CA VAL A 7 17.41 2.25 2.60
C VAL A 7 18.88 2.36 3.03
N VAL A 8 19.38 1.41 3.82
CA VAL A 8 20.79 1.34 4.22
C VAL A 8 21.69 1.07 3.02
N ALA A 9 21.28 0.23 2.07
CA ALA A 9 22.03 -0.01 0.83
C ALA A 9 22.08 1.20 -0.12
N ILE A 10 21.04 2.04 -0.15
CA ILE A 10 21.01 3.26 -0.98
C ILE A 10 21.90 4.38 -0.38
N VAL A 11 22.09 4.39 0.94
CA VAL A 11 22.94 5.36 1.66
C VAL A 11 24.31 4.76 1.98
N GLY A 12 24.81 3.89 1.08
CA GLY A 12 26.03 3.08 1.20
C GLY A 12 27.12 3.60 2.13
N GLU A 13 27.61 2.68 2.99
CA GLU A 13 28.92 2.77 3.61
C GLU A 13 29.99 3.07 2.55
N ASP A 14 30.62 4.24 2.62
CA ASP A 14 31.95 4.46 2.05
C ASP A 14 32.78 5.30 3.05
N PRO A 15 33.93 4.79 3.55
CA PRO A 15 34.76 5.50 4.51
C PRO A 15 35.67 6.52 3.79
N VAL A 16 35.71 7.73 4.35
CA VAL A 16 36.82 8.71 4.25
C VAL A 16 37.13 9.24 2.84
N THR A 17 36.57 10.42 2.50
CA THR A 17 37.33 11.65 2.13
C THR A 17 36.36 12.75 1.68
N LEU A 18 35.79 13.50 2.62
CA LEU A 18 35.29 14.85 2.35
C LEU A 18 35.84 15.76 3.46
N PRO A 19 36.46 16.91 3.12
CA PRO A 19 37.07 17.78 4.12
C PRO A 19 35.95 18.33 5.00
N LYS A 20 36.08 18.09 6.31
CA LYS A 20 35.10 18.54 7.31
C LYS A 20 34.95 20.06 7.22
N ALA A 21 33.81 20.53 6.71
CA ALA A 21 33.45 21.93 6.80
C ALA A 21 33.19 22.26 8.27
N SER A 22 34.08 23.08 8.84
CA SER A 22 33.96 23.61 10.18
C SER A 22 32.82 24.63 10.26
N GLY A 23 31.69 24.25 10.86
CA GLY A 23 30.57 25.13 11.15
C GLY A 23 29.52 24.42 12.02
N GLY A 24 29.04 25.07 13.07
CA GLY A 24 28.27 24.46 14.14
C GLY A 24 26.93 23.81 13.74
N THR A 25 26.63 22.72 14.43
CA THR A 25 25.31 22.18 14.81
C THR A 25 24.14 22.35 13.84
N SER A 26 23.71 21.19 13.32
CA SER A 26 22.49 20.92 12.52
C SER A 26 22.71 21.08 11.02
N ASP A 27 23.31 20.04 10.44
CA ASP A 27 23.39 19.86 9.00
C ASP A 27 21.95 19.85 8.43
N GLN A 28 21.55 20.94 7.77
CA GLN A 28 20.18 21.15 7.29
C GLN A 28 19.71 20.01 6.38
N VAL A 29 20.66 19.41 5.64
CA VAL A 29 20.46 18.24 4.79
C VAL A 29 20.10 17.00 5.62
N TYR A 30 20.78 16.77 6.75
CA TYR A 30 20.49 15.64 7.63
C TYR A 30 19.09 15.73 8.24
N THR A 31 18.71 16.92 8.73
CA THR A 31 17.37 17.17 9.29
C THR A 31 16.28 16.95 8.24
N GLU A 32 16.47 17.47 7.02
CA GLU A 32 15.53 17.27 5.90
C GLU A 32 15.38 15.79 5.49
N VAL A 33 16.49 15.03 5.46
CA VAL A 33 16.46 13.58 5.20
C VAL A 33 15.67 12.86 6.29
N GLN A 34 15.89 13.17 7.57
CA GLN A 34 15.14 12.59 8.69
C GLN A 34 13.64 12.91 8.59
N HIS A 35 13.28 14.15 8.23
CA HIS A 35 11.87 14.52 8.03
C HIS A 35 11.22 13.77 6.87
N ARG A 36 11.93 13.58 5.75
CA ARG A 36 11.44 12.80 4.62
C ARG A 36 11.26 11.33 4.99
N VAL A 37 12.25 10.74 5.66
CA VAL A 37 12.17 9.36 6.16
C VAL A 37 11.00 9.20 7.12
N TYR A 38 10.82 10.12 8.07
CA TYR A 38 9.70 10.08 9.00
C TYR A 38 8.33 10.22 8.30
N SER A 39 8.21 11.16 7.36
CA SER A 39 6.98 11.38 6.58
C SER A 39 6.62 10.17 5.71
N LEU A 40 7.61 9.57 5.04
CA LEU A 40 7.44 8.34 4.28
C LEU A 40 7.03 7.18 5.19
N ASN A 41 7.72 7.01 6.33
CA ASN A 41 7.40 5.98 7.32
C ASN A 41 5.99 6.12 7.88
N TYR A 42 5.51 7.36 8.10
CA TYR A 42 4.14 7.61 8.53
C TYR A 42 3.12 7.13 7.49
N ARG A 43 3.33 7.50 6.21
CA ARG A 43 2.43 7.09 5.12
C ARG A 43 2.45 5.58 4.90
N ILE A 44 3.63 4.95 4.98
CA ILE A 44 3.77 3.49 4.87
C ILE A 44 2.97 2.81 5.98
N LYS A 45 3.12 3.24 7.24
CA LYS A 45 2.34 2.69 8.36
C LYS A 45 0.83 2.87 8.19
N GLU A 46 0.40 4.01 7.66
CA GLU A 46 -1.02 4.25 7.37
C GLU A 46 -1.54 3.29 6.29
N TYR A 47 -0.75 3.01 5.25
CA TYR A 47 -1.12 2.02 4.24
C TYR A 47 -1.11 0.59 4.78
N GLU A 48 -0.13 0.22 5.62
CA GLU A 48 -0.08 -1.08 6.28
C GLU A 48 -1.35 -1.32 7.12
N GLN A 49 -1.79 -0.32 7.89
CA GLN A 49 -3.03 -0.40 8.66
C GLN A 49 -4.25 -0.58 7.76
N LYS A 50 -4.38 0.21 6.69
CA LYS A 50 -5.49 0.09 5.73
C LYS A 50 -5.51 -1.29 5.06
N ILE A 51 -4.35 -1.80 4.67
CA ILE A 51 -4.23 -3.13 4.07
C ILE A 51 -4.62 -4.21 5.07
N ALA A 52 -4.17 -4.11 6.32
CA ALA A 52 -4.52 -5.05 7.38
C ALA A 52 -6.04 -5.08 7.65
N GLU A 53 -6.68 -3.91 7.71
CA GLU A 53 -8.13 -3.80 7.86
C GLU A 53 -8.90 -4.50 6.73
N VAL A 54 -8.48 -4.30 5.48
CA VAL A 54 -9.08 -4.96 4.32
C VAL A 54 -8.83 -6.46 4.38
N HIS A 55 -7.58 -6.88 4.63
CA HIS A 55 -7.17 -8.29 4.67
C HIS A 55 -7.96 -9.09 5.71
N ASN A 56 -8.14 -8.52 6.91
CA ASN A 56 -8.93 -9.15 7.98
C ASN A 56 -10.40 -9.33 7.61
N ARG A 57 -10.91 -8.58 6.62
CA ARG A 57 -12.31 -8.64 6.19
C ARG A 57 -12.55 -9.55 4.98
N ILE A 58 -11.51 -9.93 4.24
CA ILE A 58 -11.61 -10.83 3.08
C ILE A 58 -12.33 -12.15 3.44
N PRO A 59 -12.04 -12.81 4.58
CA PRO A 59 -12.68 -14.08 4.93
C PRO A 59 -14.19 -14.03 5.11
N PHE A 60 -14.79 -12.86 5.36
CA PHE A 60 -16.25 -12.72 5.51
C PHE A 60 -17.00 -12.72 4.17
N VAL A 61 -16.28 -12.64 3.05
CA VAL A 61 -16.89 -12.59 1.73
C VAL A 61 -17.11 -14.02 1.24
N GLU A 62 -18.36 -14.44 1.28
CA GLU A 62 -18.85 -15.74 0.85
C GLU A 62 -19.45 -15.66 -0.56
N GLY A 63 -19.33 -16.77 -1.30
CA GLY A 63 -19.85 -16.96 -2.65
C GLY A 63 -18.76 -16.92 -3.72
N ASP A 64 -18.72 -17.93 -4.60
CA ASP A 64 -17.68 -18.07 -5.62
C ASP A 64 -17.57 -16.84 -6.53
N ARG A 65 -18.72 -16.25 -6.88
CA ARG A 65 -18.77 -15.06 -7.73
C ARG A 65 -18.23 -13.84 -7.00
N GLU A 66 -18.63 -13.64 -5.76
CA GLU A 66 -18.25 -12.51 -4.92
C GLU A 66 -16.75 -12.54 -4.61
N VAL A 67 -16.22 -13.71 -4.28
CA VAL A 67 -14.79 -13.96 -4.01
C VAL A 67 -13.97 -13.64 -5.26
N GLU A 68 -14.36 -14.15 -6.43
CA GLU A 68 -13.66 -13.88 -7.69
C GLU A 68 -13.68 -12.38 -8.06
N VAL A 69 -14.82 -11.72 -7.90
CA VAL A 69 -14.93 -10.28 -8.13
C VAL A 69 -14.06 -9.50 -7.15
N LEU A 70 -14.03 -9.89 -5.87
CA LEU A 70 -13.18 -9.26 -4.85
C LEU A 70 -11.70 -9.40 -5.20
N HIS A 71 -11.22 -10.60 -5.54
CA HIS A 71 -9.83 -10.83 -5.93
C HIS A 71 -9.42 -9.93 -7.09
N ARG A 72 -10.21 -9.88 -8.16
CA ARG A 72 -9.92 -9.01 -9.32
C ARG A 72 -9.91 -7.53 -8.96
N LEU A 73 -10.77 -7.09 -8.04
CA LEU A 73 -10.78 -5.71 -7.55
C LEU A 73 -9.50 -5.38 -6.76
N LEU A 74 -9.05 -6.31 -5.92
CA LEU A 74 -7.79 -6.17 -5.16
C LEU A 74 -6.56 -6.19 -6.08
N ASP A 75 -6.61 -6.93 -7.19
CA ASP A 75 -5.60 -6.91 -8.25
C ASP A 75 -5.62 -5.61 -9.09
N GLY A 76 -6.57 -4.70 -8.83
CA GLY A 76 -6.68 -3.41 -9.50
C GLY A 76 -7.49 -3.42 -10.81
N ASN A 77 -8.23 -4.50 -11.11
CA ASN A 77 -9.09 -4.53 -12.30
C ASN A 77 -10.29 -3.60 -12.14
N SER A 78 -10.62 -2.85 -13.20
CA SER A 78 -11.83 -2.04 -13.20
C SER A 78 -13.11 -2.90 -13.21
N MET A 79 -14.18 -2.42 -12.58
CA MET A 79 -15.50 -3.10 -12.61
C MET A 79 -15.98 -3.39 -14.03
N ARG A 80 -15.65 -2.51 -15.00
CA ARG A 80 -15.98 -2.71 -16.41
C ARG A 80 -15.22 -3.90 -17.01
N SER A 81 -13.92 -4.02 -16.72
CA SER A 81 -13.09 -5.15 -17.17
C SER A 81 -13.60 -6.46 -16.58
N ILE A 82 -13.84 -6.48 -15.27
CA ILE A 82 -14.36 -7.64 -14.55
C ILE A 82 -15.71 -8.08 -15.12
N GLY A 83 -16.65 -7.14 -15.30
CA GLY A 83 -17.96 -7.43 -15.87
C GLY A 83 -17.85 -8.03 -17.27
N LYS A 84 -16.94 -7.51 -18.12
CA LYS A 84 -16.70 -8.08 -19.46
C LYS A 84 -16.13 -9.49 -19.40
N GLN A 85 -15.11 -9.73 -18.56
CA GLN A 85 -14.44 -11.03 -18.43
C GLN A 85 -15.38 -12.10 -17.86
N MET A 86 -16.23 -11.73 -16.89
CA MET A 86 -17.16 -12.65 -16.22
C MET A 86 -18.56 -12.68 -16.87
N ARG A 87 -18.77 -11.98 -17.99
CA ARG A 87 -20.07 -11.85 -18.69
C ARG A 87 -21.20 -11.33 -17.80
N LEU A 88 -20.88 -10.40 -16.91
CA LEU A 88 -21.84 -9.72 -16.04
C LEU A 88 -22.23 -8.37 -16.63
N SER A 89 -23.52 -8.01 -16.49
CA SER A 89 -23.97 -6.66 -16.83
C SER A 89 -23.39 -5.61 -15.88
N SER A 90 -23.37 -4.35 -16.30
CA SER A 90 -22.94 -3.22 -15.45
C SER A 90 -23.73 -3.18 -14.13
N MET A 91 -25.05 -3.35 -14.17
CA MET A 91 -25.88 -3.39 -12.96
C MET A 91 -25.52 -4.56 -12.04
N THR A 92 -25.26 -5.74 -12.62
CA THR A 92 -24.90 -6.93 -11.85
C THR A 92 -23.58 -6.74 -11.13
N ILE A 93 -22.53 -6.23 -11.80
CA ILE A 93 -21.23 -6.02 -11.15
C ILE A 93 -21.32 -4.97 -10.03
N PHE A 94 -22.10 -3.91 -10.21
CA PHE A 94 -22.35 -2.94 -9.13
C PHE A 94 -23.07 -3.56 -7.93
N ARG A 95 -24.05 -4.43 -8.16
CA ARG A 95 -24.76 -5.15 -7.08
C ARG A 95 -23.83 -6.11 -6.35
N VAL A 96 -23.02 -6.88 -7.07
CA VAL A 96 -22.04 -7.80 -6.47
C VAL A 96 -21.06 -7.02 -5.61
N ARG A 97 -20.50 -5.91 -6.10
CA ARG A 97 -19.65 -5.02 -5.29
C ARG A 97 -20.36 -4.54 -4.02
N LYS A 98 -21.61 -4.09 -4.12
CA LYS A 98 -22.37 -3.63 -2.96
C LYS A 98 -22.58 -4.76 -1.94
N TYR A 99 -22.84 -5.97 -2.43
CA TYR A 99 -22.99 -7.14 -1.58
C TYR A 99 -21.68 -7.53 -0.88
N ILE A 100 -20.55 -7.56 -1.60
CA ILE A 100 -19.21 -7.75 -1.01
C ILE A 100 -18.97 -6.74 0.13
N LEU A 101 -19.22 -5.46 -0.12
CA LEU A 101 -19.06 -4.43 0.93
C LEU A 101 -19.96 -4.67 2.13
N SER A 102 -21.21 -5.11 1.92
CA SER A 102 -22.11 -5.46 3.02
C SER A 102 -21.63 -6.64 3.85
N GLN A 103 -20.94 -7.62 3.23
CA GLN A 103 -20.36 -8.76 3.93
C GLN A 103 -19.14 -8.34 4.76
N MET A 104 -18.28 -7.47 4.23
CA MET A 104 -17.09 -6.94 4.92
C MET A 104 -17.41 -5.96 6.06
N MET A 105 -18.67 -5.53 6.19
CA MET A 105 -19.15 -4.63 7.25
C MET A 105 -19.98 -5.34 8.33
N LYS A 106 -20.16 -6.67 8.20
CA LYS A 106 -20.65 -7.50 9.32
C LYS A 106 -19.61 -7.55 10.43
#